data_AF-A0A1E4RQK4-F1
#
_entry.id   AF-A0A1E4RQK4-F1
#
_cell.length_a   1.000
_cell.length_b   1.000
_cell.length_c   1.000
_cell.angle_alpha   90.00
_cell.angle_beta   90.00
_cell.angle_gamma   90.00
#
_symmetry.space_group_name_H-M   'P 1'
#
loop_
_entity.id
_entity.type
_entity.pdbx_description
1 polymer ?
#
loop_
_entity_poly.entity_id
_entity_poly.type
_entity_poly.pdbx_seq_one_letter_code
_entity_poly.pdbx_strand_id
1 'polypeptide(L)'
;MQPYSRSGGTRRCFYEFQTLVACYTSADTVSKKECTPNFDDYFECLHGFKERERTRLMLQQLKENETTKNGVTASDLYKSAGAVYENLDLVK
;
A
#
# COMPACT_ATOMS: atom_id res chain seq x y z
N MET A 1 20.41 1.95 -9.84
CA MET A 1 19.07 2.59 -9.82
C MET A 1 19.25 4.10 -9.71
N GLN A 2 18.49 4.89 -10.47
CA GLN A 2 18.54 6.35 -10.38
C GLN A 2 17.61 6.83 -9.25
N PRO A 3 18.13 7.49 -8.20
CA PRO A 3 17.33 7.93 -7.05
C PRO A 3 16.33 9.04 -7.39
N TYR A 4 16.62 9.81 -8.44
CA TYR A 4 15.83 10.95 -8.88
C TYR A 4 14.89 10.61 -10.03
N SER A 5 13.72 11.23 -10.01
CA SER A 5 12.74 11.31 -11.08
C SER A 5 13.22 12.29 -12.17
N ARG A 6 12.59 12.23 -13.35
CA ARG A 6 12.80 13.20 -14.44
C ARG A 6 12.45 14.63 -14.02
N SER A 7 11.63 14.80 -12.99
CA SER A 7 11.26 16.09 -12.41
C SER A 7 12.21 16.59 -11.33
N GLY A 8 13.31 15.86 -11.04
CA GLY A 8 14.28 16.22 -10.01
C GLY A 8 13.90 15.83 -8.58
N GLY A 9 12.66 15.42 -8.33
CA GLY A 9 12.21 14.86 -7.04
C GLY A 9 12.62 13.40 -6.84
N THR A 10 12.41 12.87 -5.64
CA THR A 10 12.60 11.43 -5.36
C THR A 10 11.58 10.59 -6.13
N ARG A 11 11.95 9.35 -6.47
CA ARG A 11 11.00 8.38 -7.04
C ARG A 11 10.00 7.90 -5.98
N ARG A 12 8.85 7.38 -6.42
CA ARG A 12 7.76 6.91 -5.55
C ARG A 12 8.23 6.01 -4.40
N CYS A 13 9.04 4.98 -4.71
CA CYS A 13 9.50 3.98 -3.72
C CYS A 13 10.92 4.26 -3.20
N PHE A 14 11.34 5.53 -3.20
CA PHE A 14 12.71 5.89 -2.82
C PHE A 14 12.96 5.71 -1.32
N TYR A 15 11.97 5.97 -0.47
CA TYR A 15 12.14 5.90 0.98
C TYR A 15 12.23 4.46 1.49
N GLU A 16 11.45 3.55 0.92
CA GLU A 16 11.53 2.11 1.20
C GLU A 16 12.91 1.58 0.78
N PHE A 17 13.41 2.03 -0.37
CA PHE A 17 14.76 1.73 -0.80
C PHE A 17 15.82 2.29 0.16
N GLN A 18 15.66 3.52 0.64
CA GLN A 18 16.57 4.13 1.61
C GLN A 18 16.62 3.31 2.91
N THR A 19 15.47 2.87 3.42
CA THR A 19 15.37 2.00 4.61
C THR A 19 16.05 0.65 4.39
N LEU A 20 15.84 0.03 3.22
CA LEU A 20 16.53 -1.22 2.85
C LEU A 20 18.05 -1.03 2.81
N VAL A 21 18.53 0.05 2.21
CA VAL A 21 19.97 0.36 2.15
C VAL A 21 20.53 0.65 3.54
N ALA A 22 19.80 1.38 4.38
CA ALA A 22 20.19 1.65 5.75
C ALA A 22 20.36 0.34 6.54
N CYS A 23 19.44 -0.62 6.38
CA CYS A 23 19.57 -1.93 6.98
C CYS A 23 20.78 -2.70 6.43
N TYR A 24 20.95 -2.77 5.11
CA TYR A 24 22.10 -3.47 4.51
C TYR A 24 23.47 -2.89 4.83
N THR A 25 23.53 -1.61 5.22
CA THR A 25 24.79 -0.90 5.50
C THR A 25 24.99 -0.63 6.99
N SER A 26 24.06 -1.06 7.85
CA SER A 26 24.20 -0.94 9.30
C SER A 26 25.36 -1.79 9.79
N ALA A 27 26.11 -1.27 10.77
CA ALA A 27 27.16 -2.01 11.44
C ALA A 27 26.61 -3.20 12.26
N ASP A 28 25.35 -3.12 12.67
CA ASP A 28 24.68 -4.14 13.49
C ASP A 28 24.14 -5.32 12.67
N THR A 29 24.14 -5.23 11.34
CA THR A 29 23.57 -6.25 10.46
C THR A 29 24.59 -7.35 10.20
N VAL A 30 24.38 -8.51 10.81
CA VAL A 30 25.28 -9.68 10.69
C VAL A 30 25.01 -10.43 9.39
N SER A 31 23.74 -10.48 8.96
CA SER A 31 23.33 -11.09 7.69
C SER A 31 22.31 -10.26 6.94
N LYS A 32 22.44 -10.18 5.62
CA LYS A 32 21.45 -9.52 4.74
C LYS A 32 20.03 -10.11 4.86
N LYS A 33 19.90 -11.35 5.34
CA LYS A 33 18.60 -11.98 5.60
C LYS A 33 17.80 -11.28 6.70
N GLU A 34 18.45 -10.57 7.62
CA GLU A 34 17.77 -9.79 8.65
C GLU A 34 16.96 -8.63 8.06
N CYS A 35 17.35 -8.14 6.88
CA CYS A 35 16.69 -7.06 6.18
C CYS A 35 15.61 -7.52 5.19
N THR A 36 15.23 -8.81 5.21
CA THR A 36 14.14 -9.33 4.38
C THR A 36 12.83 -8.55 4.55
N PRO A 37 12.40 -8.12 5.75
CA PRO A 37 11.20 -7.29 5.89
C PRO A 37 11.27 -5.99 5.08
N ASN A 38 12.39 -5.26 5.16
CA ASN A 38 12.59 -4.02 4.40
C ASN A 38 12.66 -4.28 2.88
N PHE A 39 13.18 -5.44 2.49
CA PHE A 39 13.20 -5.85 1.09
C PHE A 39 11.79 -6.14 0.57
N ASP A 40 10.98 -6.84 1.37
CA ASP A 40 9.60 -7.17 1.03
C ASP A 40 8.75 -5.91 0.88
N ASP A 41 8.94 -4.90 1.72
CA ASP A 41 8.26 -3.61 1.63
C ASP A 41 8.67 -2.83 0.37
N TYR A 42 9.97 -2.80 0.06
CA TYR A 42 10.45 -2.19 -1.18
C TYR A 42 9.89 -2.90 -2.42
N PHE A 43 9.85 -4.24 -2.41
CA PHE A 43 9.31 -5.05 -3.50
C PHE A 43 7.80 -4.87 -3.64
N GLU A 44 7.08 -4.76 -2.52
CA GLU A 44 5.66 -4.43 -2.49
C GLU A 44 5.42 -3.06 -3.12
N CYS A 45 6.14 -2.00 -2.71
CA CYS A 45 5.93 -0.67 -3.27
C CYS A 45 6.14 -0.62 -4.80
N LEU A 46 7.10 -1.39 -5.33
CA LEU A 46 7.37 -1.45 -6.76
C LEU A 46 6.23 -2.10 -7.55
N HIS A 47 5.64 -3.17 -7.01
CA HIS A 47 4.74 -4.06 -7.76
C HIS A 47 3.27 -4.01 -7.33
N GLY A 48 3.00 -3.70 -6.06
CA GLY A 48 1.67 -3.59 -5.45
C GLY A 48 0.92 -4.91 -5.38
N PHE A 49 1.60 -6.06 -5.28
CA PHE A 49 0.93 -7.36 -5.34
C PHE A 49 -0.05 -7.57 -4.19
N LYS A 50 0.39 -7.28 -2.96
CA LYS A 50 -0.44 -7.44 -1.76
C LYS A 50 -1.65 -6.48 -1.82
N GLU A 51 -1.41 -5.24 -2.24
CA GLU A 51 -2.49 -4.25 -2.36
C GLU A 51 -3.52 -4.59 -3.45
N ARG A 52 -3.06 -5.12 -4.60
CA ARG A 52 -3.96 -5.59 -5.67
C ARG A 52 -4.83 -6.75 -5.20
N GLU A 53 -4.26 -7.73 -4.52
CA GLU A 53 -5.02 -8.85 -3.97
C GLU A 53 -6.01 -8.41 -2.89
N ARG A 54 -5.58 -7.52 -1.98
CA ARG A 54 -6.46 -6.93 -0.96
C ARG A 54 -7.65 -6.22 -1.60
N THR A 55 -7.40 -5.38 -2.60
CA THR A 55 -8.45 -4.66 -3.34
C THR A 55 -9.38 -5.64 -4.06
N ARG A 56 -8.84 -6.71 -4.67
CA ARG A 56 -9.64 -7.74 -5.34
C ARG A 56 -10.59 -8.43 -4.37
N LEU A 57 -10.11 -8.83 -3.20
CA LEU A 57 -10.93 -9.47 -2.16
C LEU A 57 -12.00 -8.52 -1.63
N MET A 58 -11.65 -7.25 -1.39
CA MET A 58 -12.60 -6.22 -0.95
C MET A 58 -13.71 -6.02 -1.98
N LEU A 59 -13.37 -5.88 -3.27
CA LEU A 59 -14.36 -5.72 -4.34
C LEU A 59 -15.26 -6.95 -4.48
N GLN A 60 -14.70 -8.14 -4.29
CA GLN A 60 -15.50 -9.37 -4.29
C GLN A 60 -16.52 -9.36 -3.15
N GLN A 61 -16.10 -9.00 -1.93
CA GLN A 61 -17.00 -8.91 -0.78
C GLN A 61 -18.09 -7.85 -1.00
N LEU A 62 -17.74 -6.69 -1.54
CA LEU A 62 -18.73 -5.64 -1.85
C LEU A 62 -19.80 -6.13 -2.82
N LYS A 63 -19.40 -6.92 -3.83
CA LYS A 63 -20.33 -7.52 -4.79
C LYS A 63 -21.24 -8.59 -4.15
N GLU A 64 -20.70 -9.37 -3.23
CA GLU A 64 -21.49 -10.36 -2.46
C GLU A 64 -22.48 -9.67 -1.51
N ASN A 65 -22.10 -8.54 -0.91
CA ASN A 65 -22.99 -7.73 -0.07
C ASN A 65 -24.14 -7.13 -0.87
N GLU A 66 -23.90 -6.71 -2.12
CA GLU A 66 -24.95 -6.20 -3.01
C GLU A 66 -26.03 -7.24 -3.32
N THR A 67 -25.66 -8.51 -3.50
CA THR A 67 -26.62 -9.58 -3.80
C THR A 67 -27.37 -10.06 -2.56
N THR A 68 -26.67 -10.18 -1.43
CA THR A 68 -27.24 -10.65 -0.16
C THR A 68 -28.00 -9.56 0.60
N LYS A 69 -27.83 -8.29 0.22
CA LYS A 69 -28.32 -7.11 0.94
C LYS A 69 -27.88 -7.07 2.41
N ASN A 70 -26.71 -7.66 2.69
CA ASN A 70 -26.14 -7.74 4.03
C ASN A 70 -24.73 -7.14 4.01
N GLY A 71 -24.48 -6.13 4.84
CA GLY A 71 -23.21 -5.41 4.89
C GLY A 71 -23.13 -4.16 4.00
N VAL A 72 -21.94 -3.57 3.92
CA VAL A 72 -21.66 -2.33 3.17
C VAL A 72 -21.56 -2.65 1.67
N THR A 73 -22.23 -1.85 0.83
CA THR A 73 -22.15 -1.96 -0.63
C THR A 73 -21.23 -0.91 -1.23
N ALA A 74 -20.78 -1.12 -2.48
CA ALA A 74 -20.00 -0.10 -3.18
C ALA A 74 -20.80 1.20 -3.32
N SER A 75 -22.13 1.10 -3.52
CA SER A 75 -22.98 2.27 -3.64
C SER A 75 -23.07 3.10 -2.35
N ASP A 76 -22.92 2.48 -1.18
CA ASP A 76 -22.87 3.19 0.11
C ASP A 76 -21.57 4.00 0.26
N LEU A 77 -20.47 3.52 -0.33
CA LEU A 77 -19.18 4.20 -0.35
C LEU A 77 -19.13 5.34 -1.38
N TYR A 78 -19.69 5.14 -2.58
CA TYR A 78 -19.53 6.09 -3.71
C TYR A 78 -20.67 7.11 -3.86
N LYS A 79 -21.87 6.87 -3.33
CA LYS A 79 -23.00 7.84 -3.45
C LYS A 79 -22.79 9.12 -2.64
N SER A 80 -21.86 9.13 -1.69
CA SER A 80 -21.48 10.33 -0.95
C SER A 80 -20.29 11.00 -1.64
N ALA A 81 -20.56 11.73 -2.73
CA ALA A 81 -19.56 12.51 -3.45
C ALA A 81 -18.84 13.48 -2.50
N GLY A 82 -17.65 13.10 -2.03
CA GLY A 82 -16.81 13.87 -1.11
C GLY A 82 -16.69 13.34 0.32
N ALA A 83 -17.57 12.42 0.77
CA ALA A 83 -17.61 11.95 2.17
C ALA A 83 -17.04 10.53 2.38
N VAL A 84 -16.25 10.02 1.43
CA VAL A 84 -15.56 8.73 1.59
C VAL A 84 -14.70 8.73 2.86
N TYR A 85 -14.11 9.88 3.21
CA TYR A 85 -13.28 10.04 4.40
C TYR A 85 -14.08 10.15 5.71
N GLU A 86 -15.26 10.79 5.67
CA GLU A 86 -16.14 10.97 6.84
C GLU A 86 -16.77 9.65 7.26
N ASN A 87 -17.19 8.82 6.30
CA ASN A 87 -17.80 7.52 6.57
C ASN A 87 -16.80 6.43 7.03
N LEU A 88 -15.50 6.70 6.88
CA LEU A 88 -14.42 5.81 7.32
C LEU A 88 -13.72 6.32 8.61
N ASP A 89 -14.24 7.38 9.26
CA ASP A 89 -13.62 8.05 10.41
C ASP A 89 -12.16 8.50 10.15
N LEU A 90 -11.79 8.74 8.88
CA LEU A 90 -10.42 9.11 8.49
C LEU A 90 -10.19 10.62 8.54
N VAL A 91 -11.25 11.41 8.61
CA VAL A 91 -11.22 12.85 8.88
C VAL A 91 -12.30 13.13 9.93
N LYS A 92 -11.91 13.85 10.98
CA LYS A 92 -12.77 14.26 12.09
C LYS A 92 -13.42 15.61 11.81
#